data_AF-A0A9D4SNV9-F1
#
_entry.id   AF-A0A9D4SNV9-F1
#
_cell.length_a   1.000
_cell.length_b   1.000
_cell.length_c   1.000
_cell.angle_alpha   90.00
_cell.angle_beta   90.00
_cell.angle_gamma   90.00
#
_symmetry.space_group_name_H-M   'P 1'
#
loop_
_entity.id
_entity.type
_entity.pdbx_description
1 polymer ?
#
loop_
_entity_poly.entity_id
_entity_poly.type
_entity_poly.pdbx_seq_one_letter_code
_entity_poly.pdbx_strand_id
1 'polypeptide(L)'
;MAASTSSMERLSRRYPNYPSKCAVIGDSIMRYVHTHFSPNDPATPCFISYGGAMYSDVPALLEYLPENVETLLLHVGTTDIVKTGCSKSLDSLREALRRVRQVRSDITTVHISLPLPRAPNRRRRDSNSCFVSWFNREVQRFNKEARRLCHCGMLGAGRHGEQRQPLARPTPVISPLNNGLPRNTEPPRALAVTTSPLPPARRYNTRRTYVATTKAATSN
;
A
#
# COMPACT_ATOMS: atom_id res chain seq x y z
N MET A 1 -7.15 22.11 13.65
CA MET A 1 -5.71 22.31 13.81
C MET A 1 -5.04 21.80 12.55
N ALA A 2 -4.47 22.68 11.73
CA ALA A 2 -3.80 22.28 10.48
C ALA A 2 -2.51 21.53 10.82
N ALA A 3 -2.32 20.35 10.24
CA ALA A 3 -1.07 19.60 10.37
C ALA A 3 0.09 20.47 9.85
N SER A 4 1.14 20.61 10.65
CA SER A 4 2.37 21.29 10.26
C SER A 4 2.91 20.68 8.97
N THR A 5 2.88 21.45 7.88
CA THR A 5 3.28 21.04 6.53
C THR A 5 4.80 20.84 6.38
N SER A 6 5.60 21.11 7.41
CA SER A 6 7.07 21.06 7.33
C SER A 6 7.67 19.67 7.21
N SER A 7 6.89 18.60 7.46
CA SER A 7 7.37 17.20 7.38
C SER A 7 6.83 16.42 6.19
N MET A 8 5.98 17.03 5.36
CA MET A 8 5.37 16.35 4.21
C MET A 8 6.30 16.36 3.00
N GLU A 9 6.67 15.16 2.56
CA GLU A 9 7.47 14.98 1.37
C GLU A 9 6.52 14.82 0.17
N ARG A 10 6.53 15.83 -0.70
CA ARG A 10 5.78 15.84 -1.96
C ARG A 10 6.75 15.63 -3.10
N LEU A 11 6.74 14.45 -3.70
CA LEU A 11 7.55 14.22 -4.90
C LEU A 11 7.02 14.98 -6.12
N SER A 12 5.73 15.34 -6.14
CA SER A 12 5.17 16.19 -7.19
C SER A 12 5.87 17.56 -7.30
N ARG A 13 6.45 18.09 -6.21
CA ARG A 13 7.30 19.30 -6.27
C ARG A 13 8.67 19.05 -6.89
N ARG A 14 9.19 17.83 -6.76
CA ARG A 14 10.48 17.43 -7.33
C ARG A 14 10.37 17.12 -8.82
N TYR A 15 9.15 16.83 -9.28
CA TYR A 15 8.83 16.25 -10.58
C TYR A 15 7.48 16.80 -11.13
N PRO A 16 7.40 18.09 -11.53
CA PRO A 16 6.13 18.76 -11.84
C PRO A 16 5.47 18.39 -13.17
N ASN A 17 6.22 17.81 -14.13
CA ASN A 17 5.72 17.52 -15.49
C ASN A 17 5.44 16.02 -15.73
N TYR A 18 5.12 15.25 -14.68
CA TYR A 18 5.09 13.79 -14.77
C TYR A 18 3.68 13.26 -15.02
N PRO A 19 3.44 12.55 -16.15
CA PRO A 19 2.13 12.02 -16.49
C PRO A 19 1.85 10.69 -15.78
N SER A 20 2.21 10.56 -14.50
CA SER A 20 1.96 9.31 -13.78
C SER A 20 0.46 9.13 -13.57
N LYS A 21 -0.09 8.06 -14.16
CA LYS A 21 -1.46 7.61 -13.92
C LYS A 21 -1.65 6.98 -12.52
N CYS A 22 -0.55 6.76 -11.81
CA CYS A 22 -0.52 6.11 -10.50
C CYS A 22 -0.03 7.07 -9.42
N ALA A 23 -0.67 7.04 -8.26
CA ALA A 23 -0.21 7.76 -7.08
C ALA A 23 -0.20 6.88 -5.83
N VAL A 24 0.65 7.24 -4.88
CA VAL A 24 0.78 6.61 -3.57
C VAL A 24 0.60 7.67 -2.50
N ILE A 25 -0.41 7.51 -1.65
CA ILE A 25 -0.52 8.24 -0.38
C ILE A 25 -0.11 7.29 0.73
N GLY A 26 0.90 7.67 1.52
CA GLY A 26 1.48 6.76 2.48
C GLY A 26 1.98 7.37 3.78
N ASP A 27 2.20 6.49 4.76
CA ASP A 27 2.89 6.83 6.01
C ASP A 27 4.43 6.85 5.85
N SER A 28 5.16 6.85 6.98
CA SER A 28 6.63 6.85 6.99
C SER A 28 7.28 5.66 6.28
N ILE A 29 6.59 4.55 6.06
CA ILE A 29 7.12 3.40 5.33
C ILE A 29 7.25 3.76 3.85
N MET A 30 6.21 4.35 3.26
CA MET A 30 6.23 4.75 1.84
C MET A 30 7.23 5.86 1.54
N ARG A 31 7.63 6.62 2.57
CA ARG A 31 8.70 7.61 2.45
C ARG A 31 9.99 7.03 1.89
N TYR A 32 10.32 5.77 2.15
CA TYR A 32 11.55 5.16 1.63
C TYR A 32 11.32 4.41 0.31
N VAL A 33 10.09 3.99 0.04
CA VAL A 33 9.75 3.20 -1.15
C VAL A 33 10.03 3.96 -2.44
N HIS A 34 9.84 5.28 -2.45
CA HIS A 34 10.09 6.08 -3.65
C HIS A 34 11.53 6.01 -4.16
N THR A 35 12.49 5.70 -3.28
CA THR A 35 13.92 5.61 -3.65
C THR A 35 14.23 4.41 -4.57
N HIS A 36 13.30 3.47 -4.70
CA HIS A 36 13.41 2.34 -5.62
C HIS A 36 12.91 2.65 -7.03
N PHE A 37 12.39 3.85 -7.27
CA PHE A 37 11.87 4.27 -8.57
C PHE A 37 12.84 5.25 -9.23
N SER A 38 13.00 5.11 -10.54
CA SER A 38 13.80 6.05 -11.31
C SER A 38 13.04 7.36 -11.42
N PRO A 39 13.65 8.50 -11.03
CA PRO A 39 12.96 9.78 -11.07
C PRO A 39 12.59 10.22 -12.48
N ASN A 40 13.17 9.62 -13.53
CA ASN A 40 12.90 9.99 -14.93
C ASN A 40 12.05 8.95 -15.66
N ASP A 41 11.60 7.90 -14.97
CA ASP A 41 10.74 6.88 -15.56
C ASP A 41 9.27 7.37 -15.55
N PRO A 42 8.59 7.46 -16.71
CA PRO A 42 7.18 7.81 -16.79
C PRO A 42 6.24 6.85 -16.02
N ALA A 43 6.70 5.63 -15.73
CA ALA A 43 5.96 4.66 -14.93
C ALA A 43 6.07 4.90 -13.40
N THR A 44 6.91 5.86 -12.96
CA THR A 44 7.11 6.15 -11.54
C THR A 44 5.87 6.80 -10.92
N PRO A 45 5.30 6.22 -9.84
CA PRO A 45 4.13 6.79 -9.17
C PRO A 45 4.40 8.17 -8.56
N CYS A 46 3.36 9.00 -8.46
CA CYS A 46 3.43 10.21 -7.64
C CYS A 46 3.31 9.84 -6.15
N PHE A 47 4.33 10.11 -5.34
CA PHE A 47 4.27 9.84 -3.89
C PHE A 47 3.95 11.09 -3.07
N ILE A 48 3.01 10.95 -2.16
CA ILE A 48 2.72 11.89 -1.07
C ILE A 48 2.82 11.09 0.23
N SER A 49 3.80 11.42 1.08
CA SER A 49 3.95 10.71 2.35
C SER A 49 4.50 11.55 3.48
N TYR A 50 4.11 11.19 4.71
CA TYR A 50 4.70 11.71 5.94
C TYR A 50 4.50 10.76 7.12
N GLY A 51 5.32 10.94 8.15
CA GLY A 51 5.24 10.13 9.36
C GLY A 51 3.96 10.40 10.15
N GLY A 52 3.23 9.34 10.46
CA GLY A 52 2.01 9.44 11.26
C GLY A 52 0.74 9.76 10.47
N ALA A 53 0.77 9.66 9.13
CA ALA A 53 -0.41 9.83 8.29
C ALA A 53 -1.57 8.92 8.74
N MET A 54 -2.78 9.49 8.75
CA MET A 54 -4.02 8.85 9.15
C MET A 54 -5.06 8.90 8.03
N TYR A 55 -6.12 8.10 8.12
CA TYR A 55 -7.21 8.12 7.14
C TYR A 55 -7.91 9.47 7.07
N SER A 56 -8.01 10.20 8.19
CA SER A 56 -8.58 11.56 8.25
C SER A 56 -7.84 12.58 7.39
N ASP A 57 -6.57 12.30 7.07
CA ASP A 57 -5.72 13.23 6.35
C ASP A 57 -5.87 13.08 4.83
N VAL A 58 -6.38 11.94 4.36
CA VAL A 58 -6.51 11.58 2.94
C VAL A 58 -7.20 12.69 2.12
N PRO A 59 -8.34 13.28 2.53
CA PRO A 59 -9.01 14.31 1.72
C PRO A 59 -8.11 15.50 1.38
N ALA A 60 -7.34 16.01 2.35
CA ALA A 60 -6.41 17.11 2.12
C ALA A 60 -5.21 16.69 1.26
N LEU A 61 -4.81 15.42 1.31
CA LEU A 61 -3.69 14.91 0.50
C LEU A 61 -4.07 14.73 -0.97
N LEU A 62 -5.35 14.48 -1.27
CA LEU A 62 -5.84 14.38 -2.65
C LEU A 62 -5.69 15.70 -3.43
N GLU A 63 -5.72 16.84 -2.74
CA GLU A 63 -5.52 18.16 -3.35
C GLU A 63 -4.11 18.35 -3.92
N TYR A 64 -3.15 17.51 -3.54
CA TYR A 64 -1.76 17.58 -4.03
C TYR A 64 -1.44 16.57 -5.13
N LEU A 65 -2.42 15.76 -5.53
CA LEU A 65 -2.26 14.79 -6.60
C LEU A 65 -2.47 15.47 -7.97
N PRO A 66 -1.65 15.15 -8.99
CA PRO A 66 -1.89 15.58 -10.37
C PRO A 66 -3.28 15.18 -10.88
N GLU A 67 -3.85 15.94 -11.82
CA GLU A 67 -5.20 15.70 -12.36
C GLU A 67 -5.34 14.42 -13.19
N ASN A 68 -4.23 13.87 -13.68
CA ASN A 68 -4.20 12.70 -14.57
C ASN A 68 -4.05 11.36 -13.82
N VAL A 69 -4.26 11.34 -12.50
CA VAL A 69 -4.13 10.12 -11.68
C VAL A 69 -5.40 9.29 -11.76
N GLU A 70 -5.29 8.08 -12.31
CA GLU A 70 -6.41 7.14 -12.45
C GLU A 70 -6.38 6.05 -11.36
N THR A 71 -5.19 5.75 -10.83
CA THR A 71 -4.96 4.69 -9.84
C THR A 71 -4.31 5.25 -8.58
N LEU A 72 -4.91 4.99 -7.43
CA LEU A 72 -4.42 5.41 -6.12
C LEU A 72 -4.08 4.20 -5.25
N LEU A 73 -2.86 4.15 -4.71
CA LEU A 73 -2.47 3.26 -3.62
C LEU A 73 -2.51 4.01 -2.29
N LEU A 74 -3.31 3.52 -1.35
CA LEU A 74 -3.40 4.03 0.02
C LEU A 74 -2.62 3.10 0.96
N HIS A 75 -1.51 3.58 1.51
CA HIS A 75 -0.74 2.92 2.57
C HIS A 75 -0.76 3.77 3.84
N VAL A 76 -1.92 3.81 4.48
CA VAL A 76 -2.16 4.52 5.75
C VAL A 76 -2.98 3.61 6.66
N GLY A 77 -3.09 3.96 7.96
CA GLY A 77 -3.90 3.22 8.93
C GLY A 77 -3.12 2.64 10.10
N THR A 78 -1.79 2.54 10.02
CA THR A 78 -0.95 2.11 11.15
C THR A 78 -1.20 3.01 12.38
N THR A 79 -1.20 4.33 12.17
CA THR A 79 -1.43 5.33 13.21
C THR A 79 -2.86 5.27 13.76
N ASP A 80 -3.86 5.09 12.88
CA ASP A 80 -5.26 4.96 13.26
C ASP A 80 -5.49 3.77 14.19
N ILE A 81 -4.91 2.60 13.86
CA ILE A 81 -5.03 1.38 14.67
C ILE A 81 -4.40 1.60 16.05
N VAL A 82 -3.21 2.22 16.10
CA VAL A 82 -2.54 2.51 17.38
C VAL A 82 -3.36 3.45 18.25
N LYS A 83 -4.00 4.48 17.65
CA LYS A 83 -4.74 5.50 18.41
C LYS A 83 -6.16 5.07 18.80
N THR A 84 -6.83 4.32 17.93
CA THR A 84 -8.29 4.13 18.01
C THR A 84 -8.73 2.67 17.97
N GLY A 85 -7.83 1.73 17.70
CA GLY A 85 -8.13 0.30 17.54
C GLY A 85 -8.79 -0.05 16.21
N CYS A 86 -9.04 -1.34 15.99
CA CYS A 86 -9.50 -1.87 14.71
C CYS A 86 -10.84 -1.28 14.24
N SER A 87 -11.87 -1.23 15.09
CA SER A 87 -13.24 -0.84 14.67
C SER A 87 -13.28 0.58 14.13
N LYS A 88 -12.80 1.55 14.91
CA LYS A 88 -12.78 2.97 14.52
C LYS A 88 -11.87 3.23 13.31
N SER A 89 -10.79 2.46 13.18
CA SER A 89 -9.91 2.53 12.01
C SER A 89 -10.62 2.07 10.74
N LEU A 90 -11.46 1.03 10.81
CA LEU A 90 -12.26 0.56 9.66
C LEU A 90 -13.31 1.60 9.25
N ASP A 91 -13.96 2.26 10.20
CA ASP A 91 -14.90 3.34 9.90
C ASP A 91 -14.20 4.52 9.23
N SER A 92 -13.01 4.87 9.74
CA SER A 92 -12.17 5.92 9.16
C SER A 92 -11.71 5.57 7.75
N LEU A 93 -11.37 4.30 7.49
CA LEU A 93 -11.06 3.81 6.15
C LEU A 93 -12.27 3.95 5.20
N ARG A 94 -13.46 3.53 5.63
CA ARG A 94 -14.68 3.64 4.79
C ARG A 94 -14.96 5.09 4.43
N GLU A 95 -14.87 5.99 5.40
CA GLU A 95 -15.05 7.42 5.18
C GLU A 95 -13.98 7.98 4.23
N ALA A 96 -12.71 7.60 4.40
CA ALA A 96 -11.65 8.02 3.49
C ALA A 96 -11.91 7.57 2.05
N LEU A 97 -12.31 6.31 1.83
CA LEU A 97 -12.65 5.81 0.49
C LEU A 97 -13.84 6.55 -0.13
N ARG A 98 -14.87 6.84 0.67
CA ARG A 98 -16.02 7.65 0.24
C ARG A 98 -15.56 9.04 -0.19
N ARG A 99 -14.68 9.68 0.58
CA ARG A 99 -14.12 11.01 0.27
C ARG A 99 -13.26 11.00 -0.98
N VAL A 100 -12.45 9.95 -1.22
CA VAL A 100 -11.68 9.81 -2.47
C VAL A 100 -12.61 9.88 -3.67
N ARG A 101 -13.71 9.13 -3.67
CA ARG A 101 -14.68 9.14 -4.77
C ARG A 101 -15.40 10.48 -4.96
N GLN A 102 -15.61 11.22 -3.88
CA GLN A 102 -16.26 12.53 -3.93
C GLN A 102 -15.35 13.64 -4.44
N VAL A 103 -14.08 13.64 -4.03
CA VAL A 103 -13.12 14.70 -4.35
C VAL A 103 -12.42 14.43 -5.68
N ARG A 104 -12.20 13.16 -6.03
CA ARG A 104 -11.43 12.71 -7.19
C ARG A 104 -12.16 11.59 -7.93
N SER A 105 -13.18 11.97 -8.70
CA SER A 105 -13.97 11.04 -9.52
C SER A 105 -13.16 10.42 -10.68
N ASP A 106 -12.07 11.08 -11.07
CA ASP A 106 -11.07 10.64 -12.05
C ASP A 106 -10.25 9.43 -11.56
N ILE A 107 -10.10 9.26 -10.25
CA ILE A 107 -9.47 8.07 -9.67
C ILE A 107 -10.45 6.91 -9.79
N THR A 108 -10.26 6.07 -10.79
CA THR A 108 -11.11 4.91 -11.07
C THR A 108 -10.77 3.73 -10.16
N THR A 109 -9.49 3.56 -9.80
CA THR A 109 -9.00 2.41 -9.05
C THR A 109 -8.33 2.84 -7.75
N VAL A 110 -8.74 2.24 -6.63
CA VAL A 110 -8.11 2.47 -5.32
C VAL A 110 -7.64 1.14 -4.75
N HIS A 111 -6.33 1.00 -4.57
CA HIS A 111 -5.69 -0.11 -3.90
C HIS A 111 -5.41 0.26 -2.44
N ILE A 112 -5.77 -0.63 -1.52
CA ILE A 112 -5.48 -0.45 -0.11
C ILE A 112 -4.32 -1.38 0.25
N SER A 113 -3.19 -0.80 0.62
CA SER A 113 -2.13 -1.56 1.23
C SER A 113 -2.47 -1.80 2.70
N LEU A 114 -2.44 -3.06 3.10
CA LEU A 114 -2.77 -3.48 4.45
C LEU A 114 -1.63 -3.12 5.43
N PRO A 115 -1.95 -2.60 6.64
CA PRO A 115 -0.96 -2.40 7.69
C PRO A 115 -0.13 -3.65 7.95
N LEU A 116 1.18 -3.46 8.09
CA LEU A 116 2.14 -4.54 8.27
C LEU A 116 2.24 -4.94 9.75
N PRO A 117 2.44 -6.24 10.05
CA PRO A 117 2.74 -6.66 11.40
C PRO A 117 4.08 -6.09 11.85
N ARG A 118 4.21 -5.87 13.16
CA ARG A 118 5.44 -5.37 13.78
C ARG A 118 6.20 -6.50 14.45
N ALA A 119 7.52 -6.50 14.28
CA ALA A 119 8.40 -7.38 15.05
C ALA A 119 8.71 -6.78 16.44
N PRO A 120 8.82 -7.60 17.50
CA PRO A 120 9.33 -7.14 18.79
C PRO A 120 10.74 -6.57 18.63
N ASN A 121 10.93 -5.33 19.06
CA ASN A 121 12.26 -4.74 19.16
C ASN A 121 12.94 -5.24 20.44
N ARG A 122 13.90 -6.15 20.30
CA ARG A 122 14.66 -6.74 21.41
C ARG A 122 15.41 -5.72 22.27
N ARG A 123 15.68 -4.52 21.75
CA ARG A 123 16.36 -3.44 22.50
C ARG A 123 15.42 -2.66 23.44
N ARG A 124 14.11 -2.84 23.33
CA ARG A 124 13.12 -2.26 24.23
C ARG A 124 12.53 -3.40 25.08
N ARG A 125 12.54 -3.23 26.41
CA ARG A 125 12.08 -4.20 27.44
C ARG A 125 10.67 -4.75 27.17
N ASP A 126 10.24 -5.70 28.00
CA ASP A 126 8.98 -6.46 27.94
C ASP A 126 7.70 -5.65 27.65
N SER A 127 7.61 -4.37 28.02
CA SER A 127 6.47 -3.51 27.64
C SER A 127 6.26 -3.41 26.12
N ASN A 128 7.32 -3.63 25.34
CA ASN A 128 7.27 -3.67 23.88
C ASN A 128 6.65 -4.97 23.35
N SER A 129 6.80 -6.11 24.05
CA SER A 129 6.23 -7.39 23.58
C SER A 129 4.71 -7.39 23.73
N CYS A 130 4.19 -6.89 24.85
CA CYS A 130 2.75 -6.73 25.08
C CYS A 130 2.11 -5.81 24.05
N PHE A 131 2.72 -4.63 23.80
CA PHE A 131 2.24 -3.72 22.77
C PHE A 131 2.26 -4.36 21.37
N VAL A 132 3.36 -5.02 20.99
CA VAL A 132 3.47 -5.65 19.67
C VAL A 132 2.46 -6.79 19.49
N SER A 133 2.24 -7.60 20.53
CA SER A 133 1.23 -8.67 20.52
C SER A 133 -0.17 -8.10 20.33
N TRP A 134 -0.54 -7.07 21.12
CA TRP A 134 -1.81 -6.37 20.98
C TRP A 134 -1.96 -5.75 19.58
N PHE A 135 -0.96 -5.01 19.12
CA PHE A 135 -0.98 -4.32 17.83
C PHE A 135 -1.13 -5.30 16.67
N ASN A 136 -0.37 -6.40 16.68
CA ASN A 136 -0.45 -7.41 15.62
C ASN A 136 -1.82 -8.09 15.58
N ARG A 137 -2.45 -8.33 16.75
CA ARG A 137 -3.83 -8.84 16.81
C ARG A 137 -4.82 -7.86 16.19
N GLU A 138 -4.70 -6.57 16.48
CA GLU A 138 -5.56 -5.54 15.91
C GLU A 138 -5.33 -5.38 14.40
N VAL A 139 -4.09 -5.41 13.93
CA VAL A 139 -3.74 -5.40 12.50
C VAL A 139 -4.32 -6.62 11.79
N GLN A 140 -4.24 -7.81 12.37
CA GLN A 140 -4.84 -9.01 11.77
C GLN A 140 -6.36 -8.90 11.63
N ARG A 141 -7.04 -8.42 12.68
CA ARG A 141 -8.49 -8.15 12.65
C ARG A 141 -8.83 -7.12 11.57
N PHE A 142 -8.11 -6.00 11.56
CA PHE A 142 -8.29 -4.94 10.57
C PHE A 142 -8.10 -5.48 9.15
N ASN A 143 -7.00 -6.18 8.88
CA ASN A 143 -6.67 -6.71 7.56
C ASN A 143 -7.70 -7.71 7.05
N LYS A 144 -8.28 -8.52 7.94
CA LYS A 144 -9.37 -9.45 7.60
C LYS A 144 -10.61 -8.70 7.12
N GLU A 145 -11.05 -7.69 7.86
CA GLU A 145 -12.26 -6.93 7.52
C GLU A 145 -12.04 -5.96 6.35
N ALA A 146 -10.87 -5.32 6.25
CA ALA A 146 -10.51 -4.44 5.15
C ALA A 146 -10.54 -5.20 3.81
N ARG A 147 -10.06 -6.45 3.76
CA ARG A 147 -10.17 -7.30 2.56
C ARG A 147 -11.62 -7.52 2.15
N ARG A 148 -12.53 -7.75 3.11
CA ARG A 148 -13.96 -7.90 2.83
C ARG A 148 -14.55 -6.63 2.23
N LEU A 149 -14.18 -5.45 2.77
CA LEU A 149 -14.61 -4.17 2.21
C LEU A 149 -14.19 -3.98 0.76
N CYS A 150 -12.99 -4.43 0.38
CA CYS A 150 -12.54 -4.39 -1.01
C CYS A 150 -13.31 -5.36 -1.93
N HIS A 151 -13.74 -6.52 -1.42
CA HIS A 151 -14.44 -7.53 -2.22
C HIS A 151 -15.94 -7.25 -2.38
N CYS A 152 -16.57 -6.57 -1.41
CA CYS A 152 -18.01 -6.28 -1.43
C CYS A 152 -18.42 -5.14 -2.39
N GLY A 153 -17.64 -4.86 -3.44
CA GLY A 153 -18.07 -3.99 -4.54
C GLY A 153 -18.11 -2.47 -4.24
N MET A 154 -17.79 -2.02 -3.02
CA MET A 154 -17.69 -0.59 -2.71
C MET A 154 -16.59 0.15 -3.52
N LEU A 155 -15.70 -0.59 -4.19
CA LEU A 155 -14.65 -0.05 -5.07
C LEU A 155 -14.88 -0.39 -6.56
N GLY A 156 -16.01 -1.00 -6.91
CA GLY A 156 -16.32 -1.42 -8.28
C GLY A 156 -17.78 -1.14 -8.65
N ALA A 157 -18.05 0.09 -9.09
CA ALA A 157 -19.27 0.41 -9.85
C ALA A 157 -18.94 1.28 -11.06
N GLY A 158 -18.05 0.75 -11.91
CA GLY A 158 -18.01 1.03 -13.33
C GLY A 158 -18.41 -0.24 -14.07
N ARG A 159 -19.68 -0.63 -14.00
CA ARG A 159 -20.25 -1.61 -14.93
C ARG A 159 -21.28 -0.88 -15.78
N HIS A 160 -20.80 -0.34 -16.90
CA HIS A 160 -21.65 -0.08 -18.05
C HIS A 160 -22.37 -1.37 -18.43
N GLY A 161 -23.66 -1.24 -18.74
CA GLY A 161 -24.50 -2.35 -19.15
C GLY A 161 -23.99 -2.98 -20.45
N GLU A 162 -23.86 -4.29 -20.43
CA GLU A 162 -24.09 -5.12 -21.60
C GLU A 162 -25.00 -6.26 -21.16
N GLN A 163 -26.26 -6.19 -21.59
CA GLN A 163 -27.13 -7.36 -21.69
C GLN A 163 -26.45 -8.33 -22.66
N ARG A 164 -25.74 -9.33 -22.14
CA ARG A 164 -25.34 -10.49 -22.93
C ARG A 164 -26.56 -11.40 -23.08
N GLN A 165 -27.18 -11.36 -24.25
CA GLN A 165 -28.06 -12.43 -24.71
C GLN A 165 -27.28 -13.76 -24.73
N PRO A 166 -27.91 -14.88 -24.36
CA PRO A 166 -27.26 -16.18 -24.45
C PRO A 166 -27.19 -16.63 -25.93
N LEU A 167 -25.98 -16.66 -26.49
CA LEU A 167 -25.74 -17.31 -27.78
C LEU A 167 -25.92 -18.83 -27.64
N ALA A 168 -26.66 -19.40 -28.58
CA ALA A 168 -26.96 -20.82 -28.69
C ALA A 168 -25.70 -21.69 -28.80
N ARG A 169 -25.76 -22.89 -28.19
CA ARG A 169 -24.74 -23.94 -28.29
C ARG A 169 -24.64 -24.46 -29.74
N PRO A 170 -23.45 -24.56 -30.33
CA PRO A 170 -23.25 -25.40 -31.50
C PRO A 170 -23.01 -26.86 -31.08
N THR A 171 -23.72 -27.76 -31.77
CA THR A 171 -23.63 -29.22 -31.73
C THR A 171 -22.24 -29.70 -32.18
N PRO A 172 -21.62 -30.71 -31.54
CA PRO A 172 -20.39 -31.30 -32.05
C PRO A 172 -20.68 -32.27 -33.20
N VAL A 173 -20.05 -32.03 -34.35
CA VAL A 173 -19.94 -32.99 -35.46
C VAL A 173 -18.79 -33.94 -35.15
N ILE A 174 -19.10 -35.23 -35.13
CA ILE A 174 -18.17 -36.36 -35.01
C ILE A 174 -17.54 -36.63 -36.38
N SER A 175 -16.24 -36.90 -36.45
CA SER A 175 -15.65 -37.95 -37.32
C SER A 175 -14.16 -38.22 -37.04
N PRO A 176 -13.63 -39.41 -37.43
CA PRO A 176 -12.70 -40.19 -36.61
C PRO A 176 -11.30 -40.40 -37.22
N LEU A 177 -10.43 -41.06 -36.41
CA LEU A 177 -9.26 -41.91 -36.74
C LEU A 177 -8.08 -41.25 -37.49
N ASN A 178 -6.85 -41.30 -36.93
CA ASN A 178 -5.96 -42.46 -37.14
C ASN A 178 -4.63 -42.37 -36.37
N ASN A 179 -4.02 -43.54 -36.25
CA ASN A 179 -2.89 -43.99 -35.44
C ASN A 179 -1.53 -43.30 -35.67
N GLY A 180 -0.69 -43.28 -34.63
CA GLY A 180 0.75 -43.05 -34.78
C GLY A 180 1.51 -42.76 -33.48
N LEU A 181 1.66 -43.76 -32.59
CA LEU A 181 2.73 -43.80 -31.58
C LEU A 181 4.06 -44.15 -32.27
N PRO A 182 5.22 -43.65 -31.80
CA PRO A 182 5.92 -44.41 -30.77
C PRO A 182 6.52 -43.58 -29.63
N ARG A 183 6.69 -44.34 -28.53
CA ARG A 183 7.39 -44.01 -27.28
C ARG A 183 8.80 -43.51 -27.52
N ASN A 184 9.21 -42.50 -26.73
CA ASN A 184 10.53 -42.48 -26.09
C ASN A 184 10.46 -41.66 -24.80
N THR A 185 10.53 -42.40 -23.70
CA THR A 185 10.64 -41.92 -22.33
C THR A 185 12.11 -41.75 -21.97
N GLU A 186 12.56 -40.51 -21.76
CA GLU A 186 13.71 -40.18 -20.92
C GLU A 186 13.32 -39.10 -19.91
N PRO A 187 13.62 -39.27 -18.61
CA PRO A 187 13.37 -38.23 -17.62
C PRO A 187 14.49 -37.18 -17.62
N PRO A 188 14.19 -35.86 -17.56
CA PRO A 188 15.23 -34.85 -17.44
C PRO A 188 15.87 -34.89 -16.04
N ARG A 189 17.22 -34.91 -16.05
CA ARG A 189 18.10 -34.80 -14.88
C ARG A 189 17.87 -33.49 -14.13
N ALA A 190 17.85 -33.57 -12.81
CA ALA A 190 17.82 -32.43 -11.90
C ALA A 190 19.07 -31.54 -12.08
N LEU A 191 18.86 -30.24 -12.27
CA LEU A 191 19.90 -29.23 -12.24
C LEU A 191 20.25 -28.92 -10.79
N ALA A 192 21.52 -29.12 -10.43
CA ALA A 192 22.08 -28.71 -9.14
C ALA A 192 22.08 -27.18 -9.03
N VAL A 193 21.45 -26.68 -7.97
CA VAL A 193 21.46 -25.26 -7.59
C VAL A 193 22.76 -24.97 -6.85
N THR A 194 23.69 -24.28 -7.49
CA THR A 194 24.88 -23.69 -6.86
C THR A 194 24.46 -22.44 -6.08
N THR A 195 24.43 -22.54 -4.76
CA THR A 195 24.26 -21.38 -3.86
C THR A 195 25.61 -20.73 -3.59
N SER A 196 25.86 -19.57 -4.21
CA SER A 196 26.94 -18.66 -3.79
C SER A 196 26.47 -17.80 -2.60
N PRO A 197 27.28 -17.63 -1.54
CA PRO A 197 26.90 -16.85 -0.37
C PRO A 197 26.95 -15.34 -0.63
N LEU A 198 25.95 -14.62 -0.10
CA LEU A 198 25.87 -13.15 -0.09
C LEU A 198 26.95 -12.54 0.83
N PRO A 199 27.55 -11.39 0.46
CA PRO A 199 28.54 -10.71 1.28
C PRO A 199 27.91 -10.03 2.52
N PRO A 200 28.68 -9.86 3.62
CA PRO A 200 28.15 -9.34 4.89
C PRO A 200 27.77 -7.85 4.81
N ALA A 201 26.64 -7.51 5.43
CA ALA A 201 26.11 -6.16 5.50
C ALA A 201 27.01 -5.21 6.32
N ARG A 202 27.42 -4.10 5.70
CA ARG A 202 28.09 -2.97 6.37
C ARG A 202 27.17 -2.34 7.42
N ARG A 203 27.65 -2.23 8.66
CA ARG A 203 27.00 -1.50 9.75
C ARG A 203 27.15 0.01 9.55
N TYR A 204 26.04 0.70 9.27
CA TYR A 204 25.99 2.16 9.37
C TYR A 204 25.70 2.58 10.82
N ASN A 205 26.65 3.31 11.40
CA ASN A 205 26.59 3.86 12.75
C ASN A 205 26.03 5.28 12.66
N THR A 206 24.78 5.51 13.06
CA THR A 206 24.22 6.87 13.18
C THR A 206 24.16 7.27 14.66
N ARG A 207 25.19 8.02 15.11
CA ARG A 207 25.12 8.80 16.35
C ARG A 207 24.07 9.89 16.17
N ARG A 208 23.03 9.88 17.01
CA ARG A 208 22.08 11.00 17.16
C ARG A 208 22.45 11.78 18.41
N THR A 209 22.94 12.99 18.24
CA THR A 209 23.10 14.01 19.27
C THR A 209 21.72 14.56 19.61
N TYR A 210 21.32 14.52 20.89
CA TYR A 210 20.14 15.20 21.39
C TYR A 210 20.56 16.55 21.95
N VAL A 211 20.04 17.64 21.37
CA VAL A 211 20.11 18.97 21.97
C VAL A 211 18.90 19.11 22.89
N ALA A 212 19.15 19.21 24.19
CA ALA A 212 18.15 19.52 25.19
C ALA A 212 17.92 21.03 25.22
N THR A 213 16.70 21.48 24.98
CA THR A 213 16.27 22.86 25.23
C THR A 213 15.43 22.89 26.51
N THR A 214 16.04 23.39 27.58
CA THR A 214 15.36 23.79 28.81
C THR A 214 14.56 25.07 28.54
N LYS A 215 13.25 25.03 28.79
CA LYS A 215 12.44 26.25 28.92
C LYS A 215 12.54 26.74 30.36
N ALA A 216 13.08 27.95 30.54
CA ALA A 216 12.96 28.70 31.77
C ALA A 216 11.51 29.18 31.93
N ALA A 217 10.96 28.95 33.12
CA ALA A 217 9.74 29.58 33.58
C ALA A 217 10.06 31.00 34.04
N THR A 218 9.33 31.99 33.55
CA THR A 218 9.30 33.34 34.13
C THR A 218 7.90 33.58 34.67
N SER A 219 7.84 33.73 35.99
CA SER A 219 6.75 34.34 36.75
C SER A 219 6.85 35.87 36.65
N ASN A 220 5.78 36.49 36.16
CA ASN A 220 5.04 37.63 36.75
C ASN A 220 4.12 38.22 35.68
#